data_AF-A0A3M1RZ61-F1
#
_entry.id   AF-A0A3M1RZ61-F1
#
_cell.length_a   1.000
_cell.length_b   1.000
_cell.length_c   1.000
_cell.angle_alpha   90.00
_cell.angle_beta   90.00
_cell.angle_gamma   90.00
#
_symmetry.space_group_name_H-M   'P 1'
#
loop_
_entity.id
_entity.type
_entity.pdbx_description
1 polymer ?
#
loop_
_entity_poly.entity_id
_entity_poly.type
_entity_poly.pdbx_seq_one_letter_code
_entity_poly.pdbx_strand_id
1 'polypeptide(L)'
;MKRIFIFTAVLFLIVSFSTPALSHQVEDDNTLNPIKLAAYAAYPAGLALDIFVVKPVHWLFNLPVMKTITGHQRINEEGLWTDKELDREIEEIKK
;
A
#
# COMPACT_ATOMS: atom_id res chain seq x y z
N MET A 1 -8.41 -1.92 41.33
CA MET A 1 -9.84 -1.58 41.15
C MET A 1 -10.09 -0.54 40.04
N LYS A 2 -9.44 0.64 40.06
CA LYS A 2 -9.63 1.67 39.00
C LYS A 2 -9.35 1.18 37.57
N ARG A 3 -8.31 0.35 37.37
CA ARG A 3 -7.96 -0.22 36.05
C ARG A 3 -9.07 -1.12 35.48
N ILE A 4 -9.71 -1.92 36.33
CA ILE A 4 -10.79 -2.82 35.92
C ILE A 4 -12.00 -2.02 35.44
N PHE A 5 -12.37 -0.95 36.16
CA PHE A 5 -13.43 -0.02 35.76
C PHE A 5 -13.15 0.65 34.42
N ILE A 6 -11.90 1.05 34.15
CA ILE A 6 -11.51 1.63 32.86
C ILE A 6 -11.70 0.59 31.74
N PHE A 7 -11.24 -0.65 31.95
CA PHE A 7 -11.42 -1.71 30.96
C PHE A 7 -12.90 -2.01 30.69
N THR A 8 -13.74 -2.03 31.73
CA THR A 8 -15.19 -2.26 31.55
C THR A 8 -15.85 -1.11 30.81
N ALA A 9 -15.46 0.14 31.12
CA ALA A 9 -15.98 1.31 30.43
C ALA A 9 -15.60 1.33 28.94
N VAL A 10 -14.35 0.99 28.62
CA VAL A 10 -13.88 0.89 27.22
C VAL A 10 -14.62 -0.21 26.48
N LEU A 11 -14.77 -1.39 27.08
CA LEU A 11 -15.51 -2.49 26.47
C LEU A 11 -16.97 -2.12 26.19
N PHE A 12 -17.62 -1.45 27.15
CA PHE A 12 -19.00 -0.99 27.01
C PHE A 12 -19.16 0.04 25.89
N LEU A 13 -18.17 0.94 25.73
CA LEU A 13 -18.12 1.91 24.65
C LEU A 13 -18.01 1.22 23.29
N ILE A 14 -17.11 0.25 23.15
CA ILE A 14 -16.94 -0.50 21.89
C ILE A 14 -18.23 -1.22 21.47
N VAL A 15 -18.92 -1.87 22.43
CA VAL A 15 -20.18 -2.57 22.14
C VAL A 15 -21.29 -1.58 21.76
N SER A 16 -21.35 -0.43 22.41
CA SER A 16 -22.40 0.57 22.18
C SER A 16 -22.29 1.27 20.83
N PHE A 17 -21.08 1.36 20.26
CA PHE A 17 -20.84 1.91 18.92
C PHE A 17 -20.76 0.84 17.83
N SER A 18 -21.06 -0.42 18.14
CA SER A 18 -21.14 -1.48 17.15
C SER A 18 -22.43 -1.36 16.34
N THR A 19 -22.39 -0.59 15.26
CA THR A 19 -23.47 -0.58 14.26
C THR A 19 -23.61 -1.97 13.66
N PRO A 20 -24.83 -2.53 13.55
CA PRO A 20 -25.01 -3.81 12.87
C PRO A 20 -24.56 -3.65 11.43
N ALA A 21 -23.58 -4.47 11.02
CA ALA A 21 -23.22 -4.62 9.62
C ALA A 21 -24.36 -5.37 8.93
N LEU A 22 -25.44 -4.65 8.58
CA LEU A 22 -26.43 -5.20 7.65
C LEU A 22 -25.69 -5.41 6.33
N SER A 23 -25.45 -6.68 5.99
CA SER A 23 -25.01 -7.01 4.64
C SER A 23 -26.05 -6.44 3.69
N HIS A 24 -25.64 -5.47 2.87
CA HIS A 24 -26.39 -5.11 1.67
C HIS A 24 -26.77 -6.42 0.98
N GLN A 25 -28.06 -6.58 0.66
CA GLN A 25 -28.65 -7.81 0.14
C GLN A 25 -27.64 -8.49 -0.78
N VAL A 26 -27.10 -9.62 -0.32
CA VAL A 26 -26.08 -10.32 -1.09
C VAL A 26 -26.83 -10.87 -2.29
N GLU A 27 -26.56 -10.35 -3.48
CA GLU A 27 -27.03 -10.95 -4.73
C GLU A 27 -26.63 -12.44 -4.70
N ASP A 28 -27.65 -13.28 -4.51
CA ASP A 28 -27.54 -14.70 -4.16
C ASP A 28 -26.67 -15.46 -5.18
N ASP A 29 -26.73 -15.00 -6.43
CA ASP A 29 -26.12 -15.56 -7.62
C ASP A 29 -24.58 -15.56 -7.59
N ASN A 30 -23.94 -14.77 -6.72
CA ASN A 30 -22.51 -14.51 -6.80
C ASN A 30 -21.75 -14.63 -5.46
N THR A 31 -22.44 -15.09 -4.42
CA THR A 31 -21.92 -15.27 -3.05
C THR A 31 -21.01 -16.49 -2.94
N LEU A 32 -21.34 -17.56 -3.67
CA LEU A 32 -20.62 -18.84 -3.66
C LEU A 32 -19.68 -19.01 -4.86
N ASN A 33 -19.27 -17.91 -5.49
CA ASN A 33 -18.31 -18.00 -6.58
C ASN A 33 -16.99 -18.59 -6.05
N PRO A 34 -16.55 -19.76 -6.55
CA PRO A 34 -15.40 -20.48 -6.01
C PRO A 34 -14.10 -19.67 -6.14
N ILE A 35 -13.99 -18.81 -7.15
CA ILE A 35 -12.83 -17.91 -7.32
C ILE A 35 -12.80 -16.87 -6.21
N LYS A 36 -13.95 -16.27 -5.87
CA LYS A 36 -14.03 -15.31 -4.77
C LYS A 36 -13.69 -15.97 -3.44
N LEU A 37 -14.21 -17.16 -3.19
CA LEU A 37 -13.90 -17.93 -1.97
C LEU A 37 -12.41 -18.27 -1.89
N ALA A 38 -11.80 -18.73 -2.98
CA ALA A 38 -10.37 -18.99 -3.05
C ALA A 38 -9.55 -17.71 -2.81
N ALA A 39 -9.96 -16.58 -3.39
CA ALA A 39 -9.32 -15.29 -3.18
C ALA A 39 -9.42 -14.82 -1.72
N TYR A 40 -10.58 -14.98 -1.08
CA TYR A 40 -10.75 -14.67 0.35
C TYR A 40 -9.89 -15.56 1.23
N ALA A 41 -9.80 -16.86 0.93
CA ALA A 41 -8.93 -17.77 1.65
C ALA A 41 -7.44 -17.42 1.47
N ALA A 42 -7.04 -16.99 0.28
CA ALA A 42 -5.67 -16.59 -0.03
C ALA A 42 -5.31 -15.18 0.46
N TYR A 43 -6.30 -14.33 0.74
CA TYR A 43 -6.09 -12.92 1.07
C TYR A 43 -5.12 -12.68 2.25
N PRO A 44 -5.21 -13.39 3.39
CA PRO A 44 -4.26 -13.20 4.48
C PRO A 44 -2.82 -13.51 4.09
N ALA A 45 -2.61 -14.53 3.26
CA ALA A 45 -1.29 -14.87 2.75
C ALA A 45 -0.77 -13.81 1.77
N GLY A 46 -1.64 -13.32 0.87
CA GLY A 46 -1.31 -12.22 -0.03
C GLY A 46 -0.94 -10.93 0.72
N LEU A 47 -1.68 -10.60 1.79
CA LEU A 47 -1.40 -9.45 2.64
C LEU A 47 -0.06 -9.62 3.37
N ALA A 48 0.25 -10.81 3.88
CA ALA A 48 1.53 -11.09 4.51
C ALA A 48 2.68 -10.94 3.50
N LEU A 49 2.53 -11.49 2.28
CA LEU A 49 3.53 -11.32 1.21
C LEU A 49 3.71 -9.85 0.83
N ASP A 50 2.63 -9.07 0.74
CA ASP A 50 2.72 -7.64 0.44
C ASP A 50 3.55 -6.90 1.50
N ILE A 51 3.27 -7.15 2.79
CA ILE A 51 3.94 -6.46 3.90
C ILE A 51 5.40 -6.90 4.06
N PHE A 52 5.68 -8.21 3.98
CA PHE A 52 6.99 -8.74 4.32
C PHE A 52 7.94 -8.88 3.13
N VAL A 53 7.40 -8.94 1.91
CA VAL A 53 8.20 -9.15 0.69
C VAL A 53 8.08 -7.96 -0.24
N VAL A 54 6.88 -7.68 -0.74
CA VAL A 54 6.69 -6.71 -1.83
C VAL A 54 7.11 -5.30 -1.39
N LYS A 55 6.60 -4.81 -0.26
CA LYS A 55 6.91 -3.46 0.25
C LYS A 55 8.39 -3.26 0.59
N PRO A 56 9.06 -4.17 1.32
CA PRO A 56 10.49 -4.04 1.59
C PRO A 56 11.34 -4.09 0.32
N VAL A 57 11.00 -4.99 -0.62
CA VAL A 57 11.69 -5.06 -1.91
C VAL A 57 11.49 -3.76 -2.69
N HIS A 58 10.26 -3.27 -2.82
CA HIS A 58 9.97 -2.00 -3.49
C HIS A 58 10.73 -0.82 -2.86
N TRP A 59 10.81 -0.77 -1.53
CA TRP A 59 11.62 0.23 -0.84
C TRP A 59 13.12 0.09 -1.16
N LEU A 60 13.65 -1.13 -1.16
CA LEU A 60 15.06 -1.41 -1.47
C LEU A 60 15.41 -0.92 -2.89
N PHE A 61 14.56 -1.21 -3.87
CA PHE A 61 14.74 -0.77 -5.25
C PHE A 61 14.67 0.76 -5.43
N ASN A 62 14.07 1.49 -4.49
CA ASN A 62 14.05 2.95 -4.48
C ASN A 62 15.30 3.62 -3.89
N LEU A 63 16.22 2.85 -3.31
CA LEU A 63 17.47 3.39 -2.79
C LEU A 63 18.35 3.96 -3.93
N PRO A 64 19.10 5.06 -3.69
CA PRO A 64 19.96 5.67 -4.72
C PRO A 64 20.96 4.69 -5.34
N VAL A 65 21.55 3.82 -4.52
CA VAL A 65 22.49 2.79 -4.97
C VAL A 65 21.84 1.77 -5.91
N MET A 66 20.58 1.41 -5.62
CA MET A 66 19.85 0.46 -6.46
C MET A 66 19.42 1.09 -7.78
N LYS A 67 19.13 2.40 -7.83
CA LYS A 67 18.85 3.14 -9.07
C LYS A 67 20.03 3.09 -10.06
N THR A 68 21.26 3.14 -9.55
CA THR A 68 22.48 3.02 -10.38
C THR A 68 22.61 1.62 -10.99
N ILE A 69 22.19 0.57 -10.26
CA ILE A 69 22.29 -0.83 -10.70
C ILE A 69 21.14 -1.20 -11.65
N THR A 70 19.93 -0.66 -11.41
CA THR A 70 18.71 -1.03 -12.15
C THR A 70 18.50 -0.21 -13.42
N GLY A 71 19.33 0.81 -13.66
CA GLY A 71 19.32 1.62 -14.88
C GLY A 71 18.03 2.42 -15.10
N HIS A 72 17.13 2.49 -14.12
CA HIS A 72 15.90 3.27 -14.22
C HIS A 72 16.23 4.76 -14.09
N GLN A 73 16.56 5.39 -15.21
CA GLN A 73 16.45 6.85 -15.33
C GLN A 73 15.00 7.22 -15.02
N ARG A 74 14.81 8.17 -14.09
CA ARG A 74 13.48 8.72 -13.84
C ARG A 74 13.03 9.37 -15.13
N ILE A 75 12.02 8.80 -15.78
CA ILE A 75 11.26 9.54 -16.78
C ILE A 75 10.42 10.51 -15.98
N ASN A 76 10.92 11.73 -15.86
CA ASN A 76 10.21 12.90 -15.38
C ASN A 76 8.86 12.98 -16.13
N GLU A 77 7.78 13.31 -15.41
CA GLU A 77 6.41 13.38 -15.93
C GLU A 77 6.22 14.38 -17.10
N GLU A 78 7.27 15.13 -17.44
CA GLU A 78 7.28 16.16 -18.49
C GLU A 78 8.00 15.75 -19.78
N GLY A 79 8.55 14.54 -19.87
CA GLY A 79 9.18 14.05 -21.08
C GLY A 79 10.59 14.62 -21.31
N LEU A 80 11.54 13.68 -21.39
CA LEU A 80 12.82 13.82 -22.12
C LEU A 80 13.62 15.12 -21.90
N TRP A 81 14.17 15.26 -20.71
CA TRP A 81 15.50 15.86 -20.57
C TRP A 81 16.33 14.93 -19.69
N THR A 82 17.30 14.26 -20.30
CA THR A 82 18.30 13.51 -19.53
C THR A 82 19.11 14.52 -18.72
N ASP A 83 19.48 14.17 -17.48
CA ASP A 83 20.25 15.06 -16.58
C ASP A 83 21.50 15.69 -17.26
N LYS A 84 22.06 15.00 -18.26
CA LYS A 84 23.17 15.45 -19.11
C LYS A 84 22.86 16.60 -20.07
N GLU A 85 21.60 16.82 -20.42
CA GLU A 85 21.18 17.95 -21.25
C GLU A 85 20.99 19.20 -20.39
N LEU A 86 20.38 19.05 -19.21
CA LEU A 86 20.17 20.14 -18.25
C LEU A 86 21.51 20.71 -17.76
N ASP A 87 22.47 19.84 -17.44
CA ASP A 87 23.81 20.26 -17.04
C ASP A 87 24.55 21.03 -18.17
N ARG A 88 24.29 20.68 -19.44
CA ARG A 88 24.90 21.33 -20.61
C ARG A 88 24.29 22.71 -20.87
N GLU A 89 22.97 22.83 -20.72
CA GLU A 89 22.24 24.09 -20.88
C GLU A 89 22.59 25.08 -19.76
N ILE A 90 22.77 24.59 -18.52
CA ILE A 90 23.25 25.41 -17.39
C ILE A 90 24.69 25.91 -17.63
N GLU A 91 25.57 25.12 -18.26
CA GLU A 91 26.91 25.57 -18.65
C GLU A 91 26.87 26.63 -19.77
N GLU A 92 25.99 26.49 -20.76
CA GLU A 92 25.83 27.50 -21.82
C GLU A 92 25.26 28.82 -21.30
N ILE A 93 24.31 28.78 -20.36
CA ILE A 93 23.74 30.00 -19.74
C ILE A 93 24.77 30.75 -18.87
N LYS A 94 25.77 30.03 -18.33
CA LYS A 94 26.83 30.62 -17.49
C LYS A 94 27.98 31.24 -18.29
N LYS A 95 28.00 31.11 -19.61
CA LYS A 95 29.04 31.65 -20.49
C LYS A 95 28.67 33.02 -21.03
#